data_AF-A0A820AAE9-F1
#
_entry.id   AF-A0A820AAE9-F1
#
_cell.length_a   1.000
_cell.length_b   1.000
_cell.length_c   1.000
_cell.angle_alpha   90.00
_cell.angle_beta   90.00
_cell.angle_gamma   90.00
#
_symmetry.space_group_name_H-M   'P 1'
#
loop_
_entity.id
_entity.type
_entity.pdbx_description
1 polymer ?
#
loop_
_entity_poly.entity_id
_entity_poly.type
_entity_poly.pdbx_seq_one_letter_code
_entity_poly.pdbx_strand_id
1 'polypeptide(L)'
;FRCLGLRGHHALFRKTANDELQNDAWKHMDQIVPSIIFNMKNGEQIQSQRSTTPTTIASPEDVVIETIKEDSSSLAAVILRDLFCRTHSNNNISICIQPILIELDKYGKWIPCDFPKYIFSQIMNSIKYHNSYVIIDLLLNHLEKYLDIGDRTNIKTSIMNVIHDSLVFAAPNTGVGSTMLGGITRLLECLKKSFQIASRRSRTPSKDQNEQQFQTAVINVIEDFAEKLPDFQMMEIIKCIVTSLPIYHQSIEEKTKDSSDTNLKFQLLLLKTIQNVCLY
;
A
#
# COMPACT_ATOMS: atom_id res chain seq x y z
N PHE A 1 -1.59 -8.96 30.57
CA PHE A 1 -1.46 -10.15 29.69
C PHE A 1 -1.08 -9.82 28.25
N ARG A 2 -1.75 -8.86 27.56
CA ARG A 2 -1.43 -8.50 26.15
C ARG A 2 0.03 -8.04 25.95
N CYS A 3 0.51 -7.10 26.76
CA CYS A 3 1.90 -6.64 26.67
C CYS A 3 2.93 -7.72 27.06
N LEU A 4 2.58 -8.68 27.92
CA LEU A 4 3.46 -9.80 28.28
C LEU A 4 3.63 -10.78 27.13
N GLY A 5 2.56 -11.12 26.40
CA GLY A 5 2.64 -11.94 25.19
C GLY A 5 3.45 -11.27 24.08
N LEU A 6 3.22 -9.97 23.85
CA LEU A 6 4.01 -9.15 22.91
C LEU A 6 5.49 -9.10 23.30
N ARG A 7 5.80 -8.89 24.59
CA ARG A 7 7.18 -8.94 25.12
C ARG A 7 7.81 -10.33 24.97
N GLY A 8 7.01 -11.40 25.05
CA GLY A 8 7.45 -12.77 24.75
C GLY A 8 7.94 -12.93 23.32
N HIS A 9 7.18 -12.47 22.33
CA HIS A 9 7.60 -12.45 20.92
C HIS A 9 8.83 -11.56 20.71
N HIS A 10 8.87 -10.38 21.32
CA HIS A 10 10.00 -9.47 21.23
C HIS A 10 11.29 -10.07 21.82
N ALA A 11 11.18 -10.79 22.95
CA ALA A 11 12.29 -11.50 23.55
C ALA A 11 12.76 -12.68 22.68
N LEU A 12 11.84 -13.37 22.00
CA LEU A 12 12.17 -14.41 21.03
C LEU A 12 13.00 -13.83 19.87
N PHE A 13 12.56 -12.72 19.27
CA PHE A 13 13.29 -12.06 18.18
C PHE A 13 14.69 -11.58 18.56
N ARG A 14 14.88 -11.11 19.80
CA ARG A 14 16.21 -10.75 20.32
C ARG A 14 17.10 -11.97 20.57
N LYS A 15 16.54 -13.11 21.00
CA LYS A 15 17.29 -14.35 21.23
C LYS A 15 17.65 -15.08 19.94
N THR A 16 16.79 -15.05 18.93
CA THR A 16 17.02 -15.69 17.63
C THR A 16 18.00 -14.92 16.73
N ALA A 17 18.43 -13.72 17.14
CA ALA A 17 19.42 -12.94 16.41
C ALA A 17 20.83 -13.56 16.43
N ASN A 18 21.10 -14.54 17.31
CA ASN A 18 22.47 -14.96 17.59
C ASN A 18 22.96 -16.27 16.95
N ASP A 19 22.15 -17.30 16.65
CA ASP A 19 22.63 -18.48 15.91
C ASP A 19 21.48 -19.46 15.60
N GLU A 20 21.54 -20.10 14.41
CA GLU A 20 20.77 -21.25 13.85
C GLU A 20 19.22 -21.26 13.94
N LEU A 21 18.60 -20.60 14.92
CA LEU A 21 17.16 -20.50 15.16
C LEU A 21 16.45 -19.45 14.30
N GLN A 22 17.18 -18.65 13.51
CA GLN A 22 16.56 -17.70 12.59
C GLN A 22 15.60 -18.40 11.63
N ASN A 23 15.93 -19.61 11.16
CA ASN A 23 15.08 -20.36 10.23
C ASN A 23 13.76 -20.85 10.84
N ASP A 24 13.65 -20.99 12.17
CA ASP A 24 12.42 -21.49 12.79
C ASP A 24 11.46 -20.35 13.14
N ALA A 25 11.99 -19.18 13.54
CA ALA A 25 11.16 -18.01 13.82
C ALA A 25 10.35 -17.53 12.60
N TRP A 26 10.95 -17.56 11.39
CA TRP A 26 10.25 -17.15 10.17
C TRP A 26 9.08 -18.07 9.79
N LYS A 27 9.08 -19.34 10.23
CA LYS A 27 7.99 -20.30 9.94
C LYS A 27 6.69 -19.99 10.68
N HIS A 28 6.77 -19.23 11.78
CA HIS A 28 5.63 -18.89 12.64
C HIS A 28 5.11 -17.45 12.43
N MET A 29 5.55 -16.77 11.36
CA MET A 29 5.13 -15.40 11.06
C MET A 29 3.63 -15.30 10.76
N ASP A 30 3.02 -16.37 10.30
CA ASP A 30 1.57 -16.53 10.11
C ASP A 30 0.75 -16.40 11.41
N GLN A 31 1.37 -16.63 12.58
CA GLN A 31 0.72 -16.47 13.88
C GLN A 31 1.18 -15.20 14.60
N ILE A 32 2.47 -14.88 14.48
CA ILE A 32 3.08 -13.76 15.19
C ILE A 32 2.62 -12.42 14.60
N VAL A 33 2.64 -12.29 13.27
CA VAL A 33 2.31 -11.04 12.60
C VAL A 33 0.84 -10.64 12.82
N PRO A 34 -0.16 -11.53 12.64
CA PRO A 34 -1.55 -11.20 12.99
C PRO A 34 -1.73 -10.75 14.44
N SER A 35 -1.02 -11.39 15.38
CA SER A 35 -1.06 -11.01 16.79
C SER A 35 -0.53 -9.58 17.02
N ILE A 36 0.53 -9.18 16.29
CA ILE A 36 1.07 -7.81 16.34
C ILE A 36 0.04 -6.84 15.75
N ILE A 37 -0.46 -7.10 14.54
CA ILE A 37 -1.43 -6.24 13.84
C ILE A 37 -2.74 -6.11 14.62
N PHE A 38 -3.20 -7.16 15.30
CA PHE A 38 -4.38 -7.12 16.16
C PHE A 38 -4.20 -6.16 17.34
N ASN A 39 -3.00 -6.05 17.89
CA ASN A 39 -2.70 -5.15 19.01
C ASN A 39 -2.38 -3.71 18.55
N MET A 40 -2.07 -3.48 17.27
CA MET A 40 -1.96 -2.14 16.70
C MET A 40 -3.34 -1.53 16.51
N LYS A 41 -3.51 -0.29 16.99
CA LYS A 41 -4.73 0.51 16.81
C LYS A 41 -4.50 1.64 15.81
N ASN A 42 -5.56 2.08 15.11
CA ASN A 42 -5.53 3.24 14.21
C ASN A 42 -4.98 4.47 14.94
N GLY A 43 -4.14 5.25 14.25
CA GLY A 43 -3.51 6.47 14.78
C GLY A 43 -4.48 7.53 15.33
N GLU A 44 -5.75 7.49 14.94
CA GLU A 44 -6.80 8.36 15.48
C GLU A 44 -7.10 8.11 16.97
N GLN A 45 -6.96 6.86 17.46
CA GLN A 45 -7.07 6.58 18.90
C GLN A 45 -5.86 7.09 19.70
N ILE A 46 -4.69 7.21 19.04
CA ILE A 46 -3.46 7.70 19.65
C ILE A 46 -3.51 9.23 19.81
N GLN A 47 -4.14 9.95 18.87
CA GLN A 47 -4.36 11.39 18.99
C GLN A 47 -5.51 11.74 19.94
N SER A 48 -6.60 10.97 19.93
CA SER A 48 -7.74 11.20 20.84
C SER A 48 -7.36 11.08 22.33
N GLN A 49 -6.37 10.25 22.66
CA GLN A 49 -5.82 10.14 24.02
C GLN A 49 -4.81 11.23 24.39
N ARG A 50 -4.23 11.93 23.41
CA ARG A 50 -3.31 13.04 23.66
C ARG A 50 -4.04 14.38 23.86
N SER A 51 -5.31 14.45 23.47
CA SER A 51 -6.14 15.66 23.52
C SER A 51 -7.07 15.77 24.74
N THR A 52 -7.16 14.75 25.60
CA THR A 52 -7.91 14.86 26.86
C THR A 52 -7.02 15.39 27.98
N THR A 53 -6.86 16.70 28.03
CA THR A 53 -6.65 17.39 29.31
C THR A 53 -8.03 17.66 29.91
N PRO A 54 -8.34 17.16 31.12
CA PRO A 54 -9.33 17.79 31.97
C PRO A 54 -8.60 18.40 33.16
N THR A 55 -8.47 19.72 33.12
CA THR A 55 -8.47 20.57 34.30
C THR A 55 -9.68 20.17 35.16
N THR A 56 -9.49 19.52 36.32
CA THR A 56 -10.38 19.63 37.49
C THR A 56 -9.67 19.06 38.72
N ILE A 57 -9.67 19.87 39.77
CA ILE A 57 -9.14 19.64 41.12
C ILE A 57 -9.89 18.46 41.78
N ALA A 58 -9.18 17.41 42.23
CA ALA A 58 -9.72 16.40 43.15
C ALA A 58 -8.61 15.71 43.98
N SER A 59 -8.99 15.30 45.20
CA SER A 59 -8.22 14.91 46.40
C SER A 59 -6.98 13.99 46.30
N PRO A 60 -6.06 14.05 47.30
CA PRO A 60 -4.73 13.45 47.26
C PRO A 60 -4.65 11.98 47.75
N GLU A 61 -5.65 11.12 47.51
CA GLU A 61 -5.61 9.72 48.01
C GLU A 61 -5.68 8.61 46.93
N ASP A 62 -5.79 8.94 45.63
CA ASP A 62 -5.84 7.95 44.54
C ASP A 62 -4.60 7.95 43.61
N VAL A 63 -3.44 8.45 44.07
CA VAL A 63 -2.27 8.73 43.22
C VAL A 63 -1.37 7.50 42.91
N VAL A 64 -1.72 6.26 43.30
CA VAL A 64 -0.73 5.14 43.28
C VAL A 64 -0.96 4.04 42.22
N ILE A 65 -1.82 4.22 41.21
CA ILE A 65 -1.80 3.33 40.03
C ILE A 65 -1.83 4.11 38.70
N GLU A 66 -1.01 5.15 38.59
CA GLU A 66 -0.37 5.49 37.31
C GLU A 66 0.92 4.66 37.15
N THR A 67 0.80 3.34 37.24
CA THR A 67 1.85 2.47 36.70
C THR A 67 1.79 2.66 35.19
N ILE A 68 2.86 3.24 34.62
CA ILE A 68 3.17 3.34 33.19
C ILE A 68 2.54 2.18 32.42
N LYS A 69 1.29 2.34 31.96
CA LYS A 69 0.65 1.40 31.05
C LYS A 69 1.29 1.70 29.72
N GLU A 70 2.39 1.01 29.42
CA GLU A 70 2.87 0.91 28.04
C GLU A 70 1.66 0.64 27.15
N ASP A 71 1.33 1.61 26.29
CA ASP A 71 0.22 1.47 25.38
C ASP A 71 0.51 0.26 24.49
N SER A 72 -0.33 -0.77 24.57
CA SER A 72 -0.16 -2.04 23.86
C SER A 72 -0.03 -1.82 22.35
N SER A 73 -0.62 -0.74 21.81
CA SER A 73 -0.49 -0.35 20.41
C SER A 73 0.91 0.16 20.08
N SER A 74 1.45 1.06 20.92
CA SER A 74 2.83 1.55 20.76
C SER A 74 3.87 0.44 20.86
N LEU A 75 3.69 -0.51 21.78
CA LEU A 75 4.55 -1.68 21.92
C LEU A 75 4.45 -2.58 20.69
N ALA A 76 3.25 -2.83 20.16
CA ALA A 76 3.07 -3.61 18.95
C ALA A 76 3.77 -2.97 17.74
N ALA A 77 3.70 -1.64 17.59
CA ALA A 77 4.41 -0.92 16.54
C ALA A 77 5.93 -1.03 16.69
N VAL A 78 6.47 -0.93 17.92
CA VAL A 78 7.91 -1.13 18.17
C VAL A 78 8.34 -2.55 17.77
N ILE A 79 7.55 -3.57 18.11
CA ILE A 79 7.86 -4.96 17.78
C ILE A 79 7.80 -5.19 16.28
N LEU A 80 6.82 -4.60 15.59
CA LEU A 80 6.74 -4.65 14.13
C LEU A 80 8.00 -4.05 13.50
N ARG A 81 8.43 -2.87 13.98
CA ARG A 81 9.65 -2.22 13.48
C ARG A 81 10.89 -3.06 13.74
N ASP A 82 11.09 -3.56 14.97
CA ASP A 82 12.24 -4.42 15.30
C ASP A 82 12.27 -5.70 14.45
N LEU A 83 11.10 -6.29 14.17
CA LEU A 83 10.98 -7.43 13.25
C LEU A 83 11.51 -7.07 11.84
N PHE A 84 11.03 -5.98 11.26
CA PHE A 84 11.43 -5.57 9.91
C PHE A 84 12.86 -5.02 9.83
N CYS A 85 13.39 -4.42 10.90
CA CYS A 85 14.81 -4.07 11.01
C CYS A 85 15.73 -5.31 10.92
N ARG A 86 15.22 -6.49 11.28
CA ARG A 86 15.95 -7.76 11.21
C ARG A 86 15.70 -8.52 9.91
N THR A 87 14.72 -8.11 9.09
CA THR A 87 14.49 -8.69 7.76
C THR A 87 15.53 -8.18 6.76
N HIS A 88 16.50 -9.02 6.43
CA HIS A 88 17.57 -8.68 5.48
C HIS A 88 17.35 -9.24 4.08
N SER A 89 16.67 -10.39 3.97
CA SER A 89 16.42 -11.10 2.70
C SER A 89 15.03 -10.79 2.15
N ASN A 90 14.92 -10.63 0.83
CA ASN A 90 13.65 -10.42 0.11
C ASN A 90 12.61 -11.52 0.43
N ASN A 91 13.07 -12.76 0.59
CA ASN A 91 12.19 -13.88 0.95
C ASN A 91 11.57 -13.69 2.35
N ASN A 92 12.37 -13.24 3.32
CA ASN A 92 11.89 -13.02 4.69
C ASN A 92 10.89 -11.86 4.75
N ILE A 93 11.09 -10.82 3.92
CA ILE A 93 10.13 -9.73 3.78
C ILE A 93 8.80 -10.26 3.25
N SER A 94 8.81 -11.08 2.19
CA SER A 94 7.60 -11.69 1.64
C SER A 94 6.84 -12.53 2.67
N ILE A 95 7.56 -13.36 3.44
CA ILE A 95 6.97 -14.20 4.51
C ILE A 95 6.31 -13.34 5.61
N CYS A 96 6.82 -12.15 5.89
CA CYS A 96 6.25 -11.25 6.90
C CYS A 96 5.10 -10.40 6.37
N ILE A 97 5.17 -9.95 5.11
CA ILE A 97 4.15 -9.10 4.49
C ILE A 97 2.89 -9.90 4.16
N GLN A 98 3.03 -11.15 3.69
CA GLN A 98 1.90 -11.96 3.25
C GLN A 98 0.84 -12.15 4.36
N PRO A 99 1.18 -12.49 5.62
CA PRO A 99 0.22 -12.52 6.72
C PRO A 99 -0.45 -11.18 7.00
N ILE A 100 0.25 -10.05 6.82
CA ILE A 100 -0.36 -8.71 6.98
C ILE A 100 -1.45 -8.50 5.94
N LEU A 101 -1.18 -8.81 4.68
CA LEU A 101 -2.16 -8.68 3.59
C LEU A 101 -3.38 -9.57 3.84
N ILE A 102 -3.16 -10.82 4.27
CA ILE A 102 -4.23 -11.76 4.61
C ILE A 102 -5.07 -11.23 5.78
N GLU A 103 -4.44 -10.69 6.82
CA GLU A 103 -5.13 -10.14 7.98
C GLU A 103 -5.99 -8.91 7.62
N LEU A 104 -5.43 -8.00 6.80
CA LEU A 104 -6.15 -6.82 6.32
C LEU A 104 -7.36 -7.22 5.45
N ASP A 105 -7.21 -8.22 4.59
CA ASP A 105 -8.29 -8.77 3.77
C ASP A 105 -9.38 -9.42 4.62
N LYS A 106 -8.98 -10.32 5.54
CA LYS A 106 -9.89 -11.14 6.35
C LYS A 106 -10.75 -10.29 7.27
N TYR A 107 -10.18 -9.27 7.88
CA TYR A 107 -10.88 -8.39 8.82
C TYR A 107 -11.40 -7.10 8.15
N GLY A 108 -11.26 -6.97 6.83
CA GLY A 108 -11.75 -5.81 6.07
C GLY A 108 -11.09 -4.48 6.48
N LYS A 109 -9.87 -4.52 7.02
CA LYS A 109 -9.17 -3.36 7.60
C LYS A 109 -8.52 -2.46 6.56
N TRP A 110 -8.74 -2.71 5.27
CA TRP A 110 -8.33 -1.79 4.21
C TRP A 110 -9.09 -0.47 4.25
N ILE A 111 -10.28 -0.42 4.85
CA ILE A 111 -11.09 0.80 4.95
C ILE A 111 -11.38 1.07 6.43
N PRO A 112 -11.09 2.28 6.96
CA PRO A 112 -10.40 3.41 6.33
C PRO A 112 -8.94 3.12 5.94
N CYS A 113 -8.39 3.82 4.94
CA CYS A 113 -7.03 3.58 4.45
C CYS A 113 -5.92 4.00 5.45
N ASP A 114 -6.25 4.74 6.50
CA ASP A 114 -5.28 5.26 7.47
C ASP A 114 -4.55 4.17 8.25
N PHE A 115 -5.25 3.06 8.55
CA PHE A 115 -4.66 1.96 9.30
C PHE A 115 -3.65 1.15 8.47
N PRO A 116 -3.98 0.70 7.25
CA PRO A 116 -2.99 0.15 6.32
C PRO A 116 -1.82 1.10 6.10
N LYS A 117 -2.08 2.39 5.83
CA LYS A 117 -1.02 3.40 5.66
C LYS A 117 -0.10 3.47 6.87
N TYR A 118 -0.65 3.48 8.08
CA TYR A 118 0.13 3.48 9.31
C TYR A 118 1.00 2.23 9.44
N ILE A 119 0.46 1.03 9.20
CA ILE A 119 1.23 -0.23 9.25
C ILE A 119 2.39 -0.19 8.27
N PHE A 120 2.11 0.10 7.00
CA PHE A 120 3.15 0.12 5.96
C PHE A 120 4.15 1.25 6.20
N SER A 121 3.75 2.40 6.74
CA SER A 121 4.68 3.43 7.18
C SER A 121 5.64 2.92 8.26
N GLN A 122 5.18 2.17 9.27
CA GLN A 122 6.09 1.57 10.26
C GLN A 122 7.07 0.59 9.61
N ILE A 123 6.62 -0.19 8.64
CA ILE A 123 7.43 -1.18 7.92
C ILE A 123 8.49 -0.50 7.04
N MET A 124 8.06 0.43 6.20
CA MET A 124 8.94 1.14 5.25
C MET A 124 10.03 1.94 5.97
N ASN A 125 9.72 2.51 7.14
CA ASN A 125 10.71 3.19 8.00
C ASN A 125 11.73 2.24 8.67
N SER A 126 11.49 0.92 8.63
CA SER A 126 12.31 -0.06 9.37
C SER A 126 13.21 -0.90 8.47
N ILE A 127 12.92 -0.97 7.17
CA ILE A 127 13.70 -1.74 6.21
C ILE A 127 14.79 -0.89 5.54
N LYS A 128 15.75 -1.54 4.90
CA LYS A 128 16.75 -0.85 4.06
C LYS A 128 16.10 -0.38 2.76
N TYR A 129 16.47 0.81 2.29
CA TYR A 129 15.86 1.49 1.14
C TYR A 129 15.85 0.67 -0.17
N HIS A 130 16.78 -0.25 -0.38
CA HIS A 130 16.80 -1.13 -1.55
C HIS A 130 15.70 -2.21 -1.52
N ASN A 131 15.20 -2.55 -0.34
CA ASN A 131 14.13 -3.53 -0.17
C ASN A 131 12.72 -2.90 -0.29
N SER A 132 12.62 -1.57 -0.35
CA SER A 132 11.35 -0.82 -0.48
C SER A 132 10.54 -1.29 -1.70
N TYR A 133 11.21 -1.53 -2.82
CA TYR A 133 10.57 -1.98 -4.06
C TYR A 133 10.04 -3.42 -3.98
N VAL A 134 10.56 -4.26 -3.09
CA VAL A 134 10.00 -5.61 -2.84
C VAL A 134 8.62 -5.50 -2.20
N ILE A 135 8.45 -4.58 -1.24
CA ILE A 135 7.16 -4.35 -0.59
C ILE A 135 6.16 -3.75 -1.58
N ILE A 136 6.61 -2.79 -2.40
CA ILE A 136 5.77 -2.18 -3.45
C ILE A 136 5.34 -3.24 -4.47
N ASP A 137 6.23 -4.14 -4.90
CA ASP A 137 5.90 -5.23 -5.80
C ASP A 137 4.87 -6.20 -5.19
N LEU A 138 5.03 -6.56 -3.91
CA LEU A 138 4.06 -7.39 -3.18
C LEU A 138 2.68 -6.73 -3.09
N LEU A 139 2.63 -5.41 -2.86
CA LEU A 139 1.38 -4.64 -2.84
C LEU A 139 0.73 -4.59 -4.23
N LEU A 140 1.51 -4.40 -5.29
CA LEU A 140 1.02 -4.46 -6.67
C LEU A 140 0.49 -5.86 -7.02
N ASN A 141 1.20 -6.92 -6.62
CA ASN A 141 0.75 -8.31 -6.79
C ASN A 141 -0.56 -8.57 -6.03
N HIS A 142 -0.75 -7.92 -4.87
CA HIS A 142 -1.99 -8.01 -4.12
C HIS A 142 -3.14 -7.26 -4.80
N LEU A 143 -2.88 -6.05 -5.30
CA LEU A 143 -3.85 -5.25 -6.04
C LEU A 143 -4.38 -6.01 -7.26
N GLU A 144 -3.52 -6.70 -8.00
CA GLU A 144 -3.88 -7.46 -9.19
C GLU A 144 -4.94 -8.53 -8.95
N LYS A 145 -4.91 -9.19 -7.77
CA LYS A 145 -5.95 -10.16 -7.37
C LYS A 145 -7.34 -9.53 -7.30
N TYR A 146 -7.41 -8.22 -7.05
CA TYR A 146 -8.65 -7.48 -6.96
C TYR A 146 -9.07 -6.81 -8.27
N LEU A 147 -8.20 -6.75 -9.29
CA LEU A 147 -8.51 -6.01 -10.53
C LEU A 147 -9.74 -6.55 -11.24
N ASP A 148 -9.87 -7.87 -11.35
CA ASP A 148 -10.99 -8.51 -12.03
C ASP A 148 -12.27 -8.53 -11.16
N ILE A 149 -12.12 -8.27 -9.85
CA ILE A 149 -13.23 -8.18 -8.90
C ILE A 149 -13.82 -6.77 -8.96
N GLY A 150 -14.86 -6.60 -9.78
CA GLY A 150 -15.43 -5.29 -10.09
C GLY A 150 -16.18 -4.58 -8.96
N ASP A 151 -16.41 -5.19 -7.78
CA ASP A 151 -17.26 -4.61 -6.73
C ASP A 151 -16.46 -4.11 -5.49
N ARG A 152 -15.13 -4.09 -5.57
CA ARG A 152 -14.23 -3.73 -4.45
C ARG A 152 -13.34 -2.51 -4.75
N THR A 153 -13.84 -1.55 -5.54
CA THR A 153 -13.08 -0.36 -5.98
C THR A 153 -12.52 0.46 -4.81
N ASN A 154 -13.23 0.51 -3.68
CA ASN A 154 -12.74 1.20 -2.47
C ASN A 154 -11.51 0.52 -1.86
N ILE A 155 -11.46 -0.82 -1.89
CA ILE A 155 -10.30 -1.59 -1.43
C ILE A 155 -9.14 -1.40 -2.41
N LYS A 156 -9.39 -1.43 -3.73
CA LYS A 156 -8.37 -1.14 -4.75
C LYS A 156 -7.74 0.24 -4.54
N THR A 157 -8.59 1.24 -4.27
CA THR A 157 -8.16 2.62 -3.98
C THR A 157 -7.35 2.69 -2.69
N SER A 158 -7.76 1.99 -1.64
CA SER A 158 -6.99 1.94 -0.39
C SER A 158 -5.61 1.30 -0.59
N ILE A 159 -5.53 0.15 -1.28
CA ILE A 159 -4.25 -0.49 -1.62
C ILE A 159 -3.38 0.47 -2.44
N MET A 160 -3.97 1.16 -3.42
CA MET A 160 -3.26 2.14 -4.24
C MET A 160 -2.70 3.31 -3.41
N ASN A 161 -3.48 3.83 -2.47
CA ASN A 161 -3.05 4.89 -1.55
C ASN A 161 -1.93 4.42 -0.61
N VAL A 162 -1.89 3.13 -0.25
CA VAL A 162 -0.77 2.55 0.50
C VAL A 162 0.49 2.45 -0.37
N ILE A 163 0.34 2.09 -1.64
CA ILE A 163 1.45 2.05 -2.60
C ILE A 163 2.03 3.46 -2.78
N HIS A 164 1.17 4.47 -2.96
CA HIS A 164 1.55 5.89 -3.04
C HIS A 164 2.38 6.32 -1.82
N ASP A 165 1.85 6.14 -0.60
CA ASP A 165 2.57 6.50 0.62
C ASP A 165 3.86 5.70 0.80
N SER A 166 3.90 4.44 0.34
CA SER A 166 5.11 3.59 0.42
C SER A 166 6.19 4.07 -0.56
N LEU A 167 5.80 4.54 -1.74
CA LEU A 167 6.73 5.07 -2.74
C LEU A 167 7.48 6.30 -2.22
N VAL A 168 6.90 7.13 -1.35
CA VAL A 168 7.60 8.27 -0.74
C VAL A 168 8.87 7.84 0.01
N PHE A 169 8.89 6.63 0.58
CA PHE A 169 10.06 6.08 1.29
C PHE A 169 11.06 5.37 0.36
N ALA A 170 10.72 5.16 -0.92
CA ALA A 170 11.59 4.51 -1.88
C ALA A 170 12.63 5.49 -2.43
N ALA A 171 13.89 5.08 -2.46
CA ALA A 171 14.95 5.93 -3.01
C ALA A 171 14.86 6.02 -4.55
N PRO A 172 15.14 7.19 -5.14
CA PRO A 172 15.23 7.36 -6.59
C PRO A 172 16.49 6.69 -7.15
N ASN A 173 16.50 6.39 -8.45
CA ASN A 173 17.70 5.95 -9.19
C ASN A 173 18.43 4.72 -8.62
N THR A 174 17.72 3.83 -7.93
CA THR A 174 18.28 2.65 -7.22
C THR A 174 18.73 1.52 -8.15
N GLY A 175 18.75 1.71 -9.46
CA GLY A 175 19.08 0.65 -10.43
C GLY A 175 18.00 -0.42 -10.59
N VAL A 176 16.82 -0.21 -10.01
CA VAL A 176 15.65 -1.12 -10.09
C VAL A 176 14.73 -0.74 -11.26
N GLY A 177 15.29 -0.16 -12.33
CA GLY A 177 14.52 0.39 -13.45
C GLY A 177 13.60 -0.62 -14.13
N SER A 178 14.00 -1.89 -14.22
CA SER A 178 13.18 -2.96 -14.80
C SER A 178 11.92 -3.27 -13.96
N THR A 179 12.03 -3.29 -12.63
CA THR A 179 10.89 -3.50 -11.73
C THR A 179 9.96 -2.29 -11.72
N MET A 180 10.51 -1.07 -11.79
CA MET A 180 9.73 0.16 -11.86
C MET A 180 8.92 0.26 -13.17
N LEU A 181 9.54 -0.07 -14.31
CA LEU A 181 8.83 -0.15 -15.59
C LEU A 181 7.77 -1.26 -15.60
N GLY A 182 8.08 -2.41 -14.99
CA GLY A 182 7.08 -3.46 -14.73
C GLY A 182 5.90 -2.96 -13.90
N GLY A 183 6.17 -2.20 -12.84
CA GLY A 183 5.16 -1.55 -12.00
C GLY A 183 4.28 -0.59 -12.80
N ILE A 184 4.87 0.31 -13.59
CA ILE A 184 4.12 1.24 -14.45
C ILE A 184 3.23 0.49 -15.44
N THR A 185 3.76 -0.55 -16.09
CA THR A 185 2.99 -1.36 -17.05
C THR A 185 1.75 -1.98 -16.41
N ARG A 186 1.92 -2.54 -15.20
CA ARG A 186 0.82 -3.12 -14.41
C ARG A 186 -0.21 -2.05 -14.00
N LEU A 187 0.26 -0.87 -13.61
CA LEU A 187 -0.62 0.27 -13.27
C LEU A 187 -1.39 0.79 -14.49
N LEU A 188 -0.79 0.82 -15.67
CA LEU A 188 -1.48 1.16 -16.91
C LEU A 188 -2.56 0.12 -17.26
N GLU A 189 -2.29 -1.16 -17.02
CA GLU A 189 -3.31 -2.20 -17.14
C GLU A 189 -4.45 -1.98 -16.13
N CYS A 190 -4.13 -1.60 -14.89
CA CYS A 190 -5.13 -1.24 -13.87
C CYS A 190 -6.03 -0.10 -14.36
N LEU A 191 -5.43 0.95 -14.93
CA LEU A 191 -6.13 2.12 -15.45
C LEU A 191 -7.06 1.73 -16.61
N LYS A 192 -6.56 0.91 -17.54
CA LYS A 192 -7.34 0.38 -18.66
C LYS A 192 -8.54 -0.44 -18.20
N LYS A 193 -8.35 -1.35 -17.24
CA LYS A 193 -9.44 -2.17 -16.69
C LYS A 193 -10.48 -1.32 -15.95
N SER A 194 -10.06 -0.41 -15.08
CA SER A 194 -10.97 0.50 -14.37
C SER A 194 -11.80 1.34 -15.35
N PHE A 195 -11.16 1.86 -16.39
CA PHE A 195 -11.85 2.66 -17.41
C PHE A 195 -12.89 1.84 -18.19
N GLN A 196 -12.57 0.61 -18.60
CA GLN A 196 -13.53 -0.29 -19.25
C GLN A 196 -14.74 -0.60 -18.34
N ILE A 197 -14.49 -0.77 -17.05
CA ILE A 197 -15.53 -1.02 -16.05
C ILE A 197 -16.44 0.20 -15.91
N ALA A 198 -15.89 1.41 -15.75
CA ALA A 198 -16.65 2.66 -15.66
C ALA A 198 -17.50 2.89 -16.92
N SER A 199 -16.94 2.63 -18.10
CA SER A 199 -17.64 2.82 -19.38
C SER A 199 -18.83 1.87 -19.56
N ARG A 200 -18.75 0.64 -19.04
CA ARG A 200 -19.87 -0.32 -19.01
C ARG A 200 -20.93 0.04 -17.97
N ARG A 201 -20.58 0.81 -16.93
CA ARG A 201 -21.39 1.11 -15.75
C ARG A 201 -21.96 2.53 -15.68
N SER A 202 -21.85 3.30 -16.76
CA SER A 202 -22.37 4.66 -17.03
C SER A 202 -23.83 4.97 -16.54
N ARG A 203 -24.56 3.98 -16.03
CA ARG A 203 -25.89 4.10 -15.43
C ARG A 203 -25.89 4.25 -13.90
N THR A 204 -24.74 4.16 -13.21
CA THR A 204 -24.67 4.25 -11.73
C THR A 204 -23.63 5.29 -11.25
N PRO A 205 -24.04 6.53 -10.95
CA PRO A 205 -23.11 7.63 -10.69
C PRO A 205 -22.21 7.44 -9.44
N SER A 206 -22.66 6.71 -8.42
CA SER A 206 -21.85 6.44 -7.22
C SER A 206 -20.70 5.45 -7.46
N LYS A 207 -20.90 4.44 -8.32
CA LYS A 207 -19.84 3.50 -8.69
C LYS A 207 -18.83 4.16 -9.64
N ASP A 208 -19.30 5.08 -10.48
CA ASP A 208 -18.44 5.85 -11.37
C ASP A 208 -17.51 6.80 -10.59
N GLN A 209 -17.98 7.41 -9.50
CA GLN A 209 -17.14 8.23 -8.62
C GLN A 209 -16.02 7.41 -7.93
N ASN A 210 -16.33 6.22 -7.43
CA ASN A 210 -15.31 5.35 -6.81
C ASN A 210 -14.26 4.90 -7.84
N GLU A 211 -14.67 4.61 -9.08
CA GLU A 211 -13.73 4.29 -10.16
C GLU A 211 -12.88 5.50 -10.56
N GLN A 212 -13.44 6.72 -10.58
CA GLN A 212 -12.67 7.94 -10.83
C GLN A 212 -11.63 8.21 -9.73
N GLN A 213 -11.99 7.97 -8.46
CA GLN A 213 -11.04 8.07 -7.34
C GLN A 213 -9.90 7.04 -7.50
N PHE A 214 -10.24 5.81 -7.87
CA PHE A 214 -9.24 4.78 -8.15
C PHE A 214 -8.31 5.18 -9.31
N GLN A 215 -8.86 5.66 -10.43
CA GLN A 215 -8.10 6.12 -11.59
C GLN A 215 -7.16 7.27 -11.21
N THR A 216 -7.63 8.21 -10.40
CA THR A 216 -6.82 9.34 -9.90
C THR A 216 -5.67 8.82 -9.03
N ALA A 217 -5.93 7.89 -8.12
CA ALA A 217 -4.90 7.28 -7.29
C ALA A 217 -3.85 6.51 -8.12
N VAL A 218 -4.28 5.78 -9.16
CA VAL A 218 -3.37 5.09 -10.09
C VAL A 218 -2.46 6.08 -10.81
N ILE A 219 -3.00 7.21 -11.29
CA ILE A 219 -2.22 8.24 -11.98
C ILE A 219 -1.16 8.85 -11.06
N ASN A 220 -1.53 9.19 -9.83
CA ASN A 220 -0.58 9.74 -8.85
C ASN A 220 0.57 8.76 -8.56
N VAL A 221 0.28 7.45 -8.49
CA VAL A 221 1.32 6.44 -8.29
C VAL A 221 2.23 6.30 -9.51
N ILE A 222 1.68 6.36 -10.74
CA ILE A 222 2.50 6.37 -11.97
C ILE A 222 3.42 7.61 -11.99
N GLU A 223 2.91 8.75 -11.56
CA GLU A 223 3.68 9.99 -11.41
C GLU A 223 4.84 9.82 -10.42
N ASP A 224 4.58 9.29 -9.22
CA ASP A 224 5.63 9.01 -8.23
C ASP A 224 6.69 7.99 -8.70
N PHE A 225 6.31 7.07 -9.58
CA PHE A 225 7.24 6.13 -10.21
C PHE A 225 8.10 6.83 -11.26
N ALA A 226 7.50 7.70 -12.06
CA ALA A 226 8.21 8.46 -13.08
C ALA A 226 9.22 9.44 -12.47
N GLU A 227 8.86 10.14 -11.39
CA GLU A 227 9.77 11.05 -10.66
C GLU A 227 11.05 10.32 -10.17
N LYS A 228 10.95 9.02 -9.88
CA LYS A 228 12.06 8.21 -9.36
C LYS A 228 12.91 7.55 -10.44
N LEU A 229 12.49 7.63 -11.69
CA LEU A 229 13.17 7.01 -12.82
C LEU A 229 14.20 7.98 -13.44
N PRO A 230 15.36 7.48 -13.90
CA PRO A 230 16.29 8.29 -14.66
C PRO A 230 15.68 8.78 -15.99
N ASP A 231 16.04 10.00 -16.42
CA ASP A 231 15.55 10.64 -17.66
C ASP A 231 15.63 9.74 -18.90
N PHE A 232 16.67 8.90 -19.00
CA PHE A 232 16.85 8.01 -20.14
C PHE A 232 15.80 6.90 -20.23
N GLN A 233 15.12 6.56 -19.12
CA GLN A 233 14.02 5.60 -19.09
C GLN A 233 12.66 6.26 -19.36
N MET A 234 12.59 7.60 -19.36
CA MET A 234 11.36 8.34 -19.63
C MET A 234 10.80 8.02 -21.01
N MET A 235 11.66 7.83 -22.01
CA MET A 235 11.25 7.39 -23.36
C MET A 235 10.60 6.00 -23.35
N GLU A 236 11.02 5.09 -22.46
CA GLU A 236 10.40 3.77 -22.32
C GLU A 236 9.04 3.85 -21.63
N ILE A 237 8.87 4.76 -20.66
CA ILE A 237 7.58 5.06 -20.03
C ILE A 237 6.61 5.65 -21.05
N ILE A 238 7.02 6.71 -21.77
CA ILE A 238 6.21 7.36 -22.81
C ILE A 238 5.85 6.34 -23.87
N LYS A 239 6.81 5.51 -24.32
CA LYS A 239 6.53 4.41 -25.26
C LYS A 239 5.52 3.43 -24.67
N CYS A 240 5.66 3.00 -23.43
CA CYS A 240 4.73 2.09 -22.78
C CYS A 240 3.30 2.66 -22.71
N ILE A 241 3.16 3.93 -22.29
CA ILE A 241 1.87 4.63 -22.24
C ILE A 241 1.27 4.77 -23.65
N VAL A 242 2.06 5.19 -24.63
CA VAL A 242 1.62 5.36 -26.02
C VAL A 242 1.26 4.02 -26.65
N THR A 243 1.99 2.94 -26.39
CA THR A 243 1.64 1.59 -26.85
C THR A 243 0.40 1.02 -26.16
N SER A 244 0.05 1.55 -24.99
CA SER A 244 -1.19 1.21 -24.27
C SER A 244 -2.42 1.94 -24.84
N LEU A 245 -2.22 2.95 -25.72
CA LEU A 245 -3.31 3.58 -26.45
C LEU A 245 -3.91 2.54 -27.42
N PRO A 246 -5.24 2.35 -27.44
CA PRO A 246 -5.87 1.58 -28.50
C PRO A 246 -5.62 2.32 -29.82
N ILE A 247 -4.65 1.83 -30.60
CA ILE A 247 -4.41 2.31 -31.96
C ILE A 247 -5.70 2.11 -32.74
N TYR A 248 -6.09 3.15 -33.48
CA TYR A 248 -7.26 3.19 -34.33
C TYR A 248 -7.09 2.21 -35.51
N HIS A 249 -7.14 0.90 -35.27
CA HIS A 249 -7.38 -0.05 -36.36
C HIS A 249 -8.87 0.04 -36.71
N GLN A 250 -9.17 0.86 -37.71
CA GLN A 250 -10.39 0.75 -38.49
C GLN A 250 -10.44 -0.65 -39.11
N SER A 251 -11.20 -1.56 -38.52
CA SER A 251 -12.14 -2.34 -39.32
C SER A 251 -13.45 -1.56 -39.33
N ILE A 252 -13.92 -1.26 -40.53
CA ILE A 252 -15.18 -0.55 -40.80
C ILE A 252 -16.31 -1.53 -40.49
N GLU A 253 -16.61 -1.77 -39.22
CA GLU A 253 -17.82 -2.47 -38.81
C GLU A 253 -18.41 -1.74 -37.60
N GLU A 254 -19.45 -0.95 -37.90
CA GLU A 254 -20.51 -0.44 -37.00
C GLU A 254 -20.08 -0.05 -35.57
N LYS A 255 -19.38 1.08 -35.41
CA LYS A 255 -19.19 1.71 -34.10
C LYS A 255 -20.45 2.46 -33.67
N THR A 256 -21.09 1.98 -32.61
CA THR A 256 -21.99 2.79 -31.78
C THR A 256 -21.24 4.03 -31.27
N LYS A 257 -21.90 5.21 -31.31
CA LYS A 257 -21.34 6.52 -30.93
C LYS A 257 -20.64 6.51 -29.55
N ASP A 258 -21.20 5.75 -28.59
CA ASP A 258 -20.64 5.56 -27.24
C ASP A 258 -19.24 4.93 -27.21
N SER A 259 -18.92 4.03 -28.15
CA SER A 259 -17.61 3.36 -28.22
C SER A 259 -16.50 4.32 -28.68
N SER A 260 -16.85 5.29 -29.54
CA SER A 260 -15.92 6.33 -29.99
C SER A 260 -15.58 7.30 -28.86
N ASP A 261 -16.60 7.78 -28.13
CA ASP A 261 -16.43 8.74 -27.03
C ASP A 261 -15.70 8.12 -25.83
N THR A 262 -15.92 6.82 -25.59
CA THR A 262 -15.20 6.04 -24.58
C THR A 262 -13.71 5.94 -24.91
N ASN A 263 -13.35 5.68 -26.16
CA ASN A 263 -11.94 5.64 -26.57
C ASN A 263 -11.27 7.01 -26.46
N LEU A 264 -11.96 8.10 -26.82
CA LEU A 264 -11.46 9.48 -26.66
C LEU A 264 -11.19 9.83 -25.19
N LYS A 265 -12.09 9.46 -24.27
CA LYS A 265 -11.90 9.69 -22.83
C LYS A 265 -10.72 8.91 -22.25
N PHE A 266 -10.48 7.67 -22.70
CA PHE A 266 -9.28 6.91 -22.30
C PHE A 266 -8.00 7.53 -22.84
N GLN A 267 -8.01 7.98 -24.10
CA GLN A 267 -6.88 8.70 -24.70
C GLN A 267 -6.55 9.98 -23.95
N LEU A 268 -7.55 10.78 -23.55
CA LEU A 268 -7.37 11.97 -22.73
C LEU A 268 -6.77 11.64 -21.35
N LEU A 269 -7.21 10.54 -20.73
CA LEU A 269 -6.67 10.10 -19.44
C LEU A 269 -5.19 9.71 -19.55
N LEU A 270 -4.82 8.98 -20.59
CA LEU A 270 -3.43 8.61 -20.86
C LEU A 270 -2.58 9.83 -21.24
N LEU A 271 -3.12 10.80 -22.00
CA LEU A 271 -2.44 12.07 -22.25
C LEU A 271 -2.18 12.85 -20.96
N LYS A 272 -3.14 12.86 -20.03
CA LYS A 272 -2.95 13.47 -18.70
C LYS A 272 -1.85 12.76 -17.92
N THR A 273 -1.80 11.43 -17.97
CA THR A 273 -0.69 10.65 -17.38
C THR A 273 0.65 11.03 -18.01
N ILE A 274 0.73 11.15 -19.35
CA ILE A 274 1.95 11.60 -20.05
C ILE A 274 2.33 13.02 -19.62
N GLN A 275 1.37 13.94 -19.56
CA GLN A 275 1.63 15.31 -19.14
C GLN A 275 2.22 15.37 -17.73
N ASN A 276 1.66 14.62 -16.78
CA ASN A 276 2.19 14.57 -15.42
C ASN A 276 3.60 13.97 -15.36
N VAL A 277 3.87 12.94 -16.17
CA VAL A 277 5.19 12.29 -16.26
C VAL A 277 6.26 13.19 -16.91
N CYS A 278 5.89 14.01 -17.90
CA CYS A 278 6.82 14.85 -18.68
C CYS A 278 7.06 16.25 -18.09
N LEU A 279 6.42 16.63 -16.98
CA LEU A 279 6.60 17.94 -16.34
C LEU A 279 7.81 18.02 -15.40
N TYR A 280 8.56 16.92 -15.27
CA TYR A 280 9.80 16.79 -14.51
C TYR A 280 10.94 16.41 -15.45
#